data_AF-A0A1I7JG85-F1
#
_entry.id   AF-A0A1I7JG85-F1
#
_cell.length_a   1.000
_cell.length_b   1.000
_cell.length_c   1.000
_cell.angle_alpha   90.00
_cell.angle_beta   90.00
_cell.angle_gamma   90.00
#
_symmetry.space_group_name_H-M   'P 1'
#
loop_
_entity.id
_entity.type
_entity.pdbx_description
1 polymer ?
#
loop_
_entity_poly.entity_id
_entity_poly.type
_entity_poly.pdbx_seq_one_letter_code
_entity_poly.pdbx_strand_id
1 'polypeptide(L)' 'MKLIRPKIIGTLKLHKMMEGNLAVMNDIKNAPNKIIIPCRSVAHGEEIISRIKEAKPGELIHL' A
#
# COMPACT_ATOMS: atom_id res chain seq x y z
N MET A 1 -9.67 7.37 -0.36
CA MET A 1 -8.96 7.15 0.93
C MET A 1 -7.81 8.13 1.03
N LYS A 2 -7.40 8.51 2.26
CA LYS A 2 -6.22 9.35 2.49
C LYS A 2 -5.17 8.50 3.17
N LEU A 3 -3.97 8.41 2.58
CA LEU A 3 -2.82 7.73 3.18
C LEU A 3 -1.69 8.75 3.33
N ILE A 4 -1.22 8.98 4.55
CA ILE A 4 0.01 9.72 4.75
C ILE A 4 1.15 8.73 4.56
N ARG A 5 2.07 9.00 3.62
CA ARG A 5 3.24 8.16 3.36
C ARG A 5 4.09 8.06 4.64
N PRO A 6 4.20 6.88 5.29
CA PRO A 6 5.07 6.75 6.45
C PRO A 6 6.55 6.91 6.07
N LYS A 7 7.37 7.31 7.06
CA LYS A 7 8.81 7.59 6.87
C LYS A 7 9.62 6.36 6.43
N ILE A 8 9.18 5.17 6.82
CA ILE A 8 9.80 3.88 6.48
C ILE A 8 8.73 3.00 5.85
N ILE A 9 9.00 2.58 4.62
CA ILE A 9 8.11 1.70 3.85
C ILE A 9 8.94 0.49 3.46
N GLY A 10 8.57 -0.67 4.01
CA GLY A 10 9.15 -1.94 3.59
C GLY A 10 8.65 -2.35 2.20
N THR A 11 8.95 -3.58 1.80
CA THR A 11 8.42 -4.16 0.56
C THR A 11 6.88 -4.19 0.62
N LEU A 12 6.23 -3.56 -0.36
CA LEU A 12 4.78 -3.63 -0.55
C LEU A 12 4.47 -4.72 -1.57
N LYS A 13 3.50 -5.58 -1.26
CA LYS A 13 2.98 -6.59 -2.17
C LYS A 13 1.46 -6.58 -2.22
N LEU A 14 0.94 -7.08 -3.32
CA LEU A 14 -0.47 -7.40 -3.46
C LEU A 14 -0.76 -8.73 -2.77
N HIS A 15 -1.70 -8.70 -1.83
CA HIS A 15 -2.25 -9.88 -1.17
C HIS A 15 -3.70 -10.06 -1.56
N LYS A 16 -4.07 -11.32 -1.85
CA LYS A 16 -5.45 -11.71 -2.05
C LYS A 16 -6.05 -12.04 -0.69
N MET A 17 -7.02 -11.26 -0.25
CA MET A 17 -7.75 -11.49 0.98
C MET A 17 -8.81 -12.60 0.79
N MET A 18 -9.32 -13.10 1.91
CA MET A 18 -10.20 -14.29 2.00
C MET A 18 -11.51 -14.15 1.20
N GLU A 19 -11.97 -12.92 0.92
CA GLU A 19 -13.16 -12.62 0.11
C GLU A 19 -12.85 -12.30 -1.37
N GLY A 20 -11.72 -12.75 -1.91
CA GLY A 20 -11.36 -12.44 -3.30
C GLY A 20 -10.96 -10.97 -3.55
N ASN A 21 -11.08 -10.11 -2.53
CA ASN A 21 -10.59 -8.74 -2.53
C ASN A 21 -9.06 -8.71 -2.57
N LEU A 22 -8.50 -7.78 -3.35
CA LEU A 22 -7.06 -7.53 -3.38
C LEU A 22 -6.73 -6.42 -2.39
N ALA A 23 -5.58 -6.50 -1.75
CA ALA A 23 -5.06 -5.41 -0.93
C ALA A 23 -3.55 -5.26 -1.07
N VAL A 24 -3.09 -4.01 -1.12
CA VAL A 24 -1.67 -3.70 -0.99
C VAL A 24 -1.31 -3.70 0.48
N MET A 25 -0.36 -4.55 0.86
CA MET A 25 0.11 -4.73 2.23
C MET A 25 1.63 -4.76 2.31
N ASN A 26 2.17 -4.48 3.48
CA ASN A 26 3.59 -4.70 3.75
C ASN A 26 3.90 -6.20 3.85
N ASP A 27 4.91 -6.66 3.11
CA ASP A 27 5.42 -8.04 3.10
C ASP A 27 6.46 -8.30 4.21
N ILE A 28 6.51 -7.44 5.22
CA ILE A 28 7.46 -7.56 6.34
C ILE A 28 6.71 -7.77 7.66
N LYS A 29 7.20 -8.72 8.46
CA LYS A 29 6.53 -9.19 9.69
C LYS A 29 6.36 -8.10 10.75
N ASN A 30 7.33 -7.18 10.86
CA ASN A 30 7.32 -6.04 11.77
C ASN A 30 7.45 -4.73 10.98
N ALA A 31 6.50 -4.45 10.10
CA ALA A 31 6.43 -3.14 9.47
C ALA A 31 6.24 -2.08 10.57
N PRO A 32 7.09 -1.04 10.65
CA PRO A 32 6.90 0.03 11.64
C PRO A 32 5.59 0.78 11.43
N ASN A 33 5.04 0.74 10.21
CA ASN A 33 3.71 1.27 9.88
C ASN A 33 2.94 0.22 9.09
N LYS A 34 1.74 -0.12 9.55
CA LYS A 34 0.87 -1.10 8.90
C LYS A 34 0.11 -0.43 7.75
N ILE A 35 0.50 -0.69 6.51
CA ILE A 35 -0.22 -0.24 5.32
C ILE A 35 -1.15 -1.37 4.89
N ILE A 36 -2.46 -1.10 4.85
CA ILE A 36 -3.46 -1.99 4.26
C ILE A 36 -4.34 -1.12 3.39
N ILE A 37 -4.22 -1.29 2.07
CA ILE A 37 -5.01 -0.51 1.12
C ILE A 37 -5.79 -1.49 0.26
N PRO A 38 -7.14 -1.52 0.37
CA PRO A 38 -7.95 -2.34 -0.50
C PRO A 38 -7.85 -1.83 -1.93
N CYS A 39 -7.68 -2.74 -2.88
CA CYS A 39 -7.60 -2.47 -4.30
C CYS A 39 -8.58 -3.38 -5.05
N ARG A 40 -9.13 -2.83 -6.14
CA ARG A 40 -10.19 -3.50 -6.93
C ARG A 40 -9.63 -4.44 -8.00
N SER A 41 -8.37 -4.25 -8.39
CA SER A 41 -7.70 -5.00 -9.45
C SER A 41 -6.19 -5.00 -9.22
N VAL A 42 -5.48 -5.93 -9.87
CA VAL A 42 -4.01 -6.01 -9.79
C VAL A 42 -3.37 -4.71 -10.30
N ALA A 43 -3.81 -4.21 -11.46
CA ALA A 43 -3.33 -2.95 -12.03
C ALA A 43 -3.53 -1.75 -11.07
N HIS A 44 -4.70 -1.70 -10.40
CA HIS A 44 -4.96 -0.67 -9.40
C HIS A 44 -3.99 -0.81 -8.21
N GLY A 45 -3.71 -2.04 -7.77
CA GLY A 45 -2.72 -2.30 -6.74
C GLY A 45 -1.30 -1.85 -7.12
N GLU A 46 -0.87 -2.09 -8.35
CA GLU A 46 0.45 -1.67 -8.84
C GLU A 46 0.57 -0.15 -8.94
N GLU A 47 -0.48 0.53 -9.41
CA GLU A 47 -0.52 2.00 -9.45
C GLU A 47 -0.38 2.59 -8.05
N ILE A 48 -1.09 2.03 -7.07
CA ILE A 48 -0.98 2.42 -5.66
C ILE A 48 0.45 2.22 -5.15
N ILE A 49 1.09 1.09 -5.47
CA ILE A 49 2.48 0.83 -5.08
C ILE A 49 3.44 1.83 -5.71
N SER A 50 3.26 2.18 -6.99
CA SER A 50 4.10 3.18 -7.68
C SER A 50 3.93 4.56 -7.07
N ARG A 51 2.69 5.02 -6.92
CA ARG A 51 2.36 6.31 -6.28
C ARG A 51 2.92 6.40 -4.88
N ILE A 52 2.81 5.32 -4.12
CA ILE A 52 3.43 5.24 -2.80
C ILE A 52 4.93 5.39 -2.97
N LYS A 53 5.63 4.57 -3.79
CA LYS A 53 7.09 4.66 -4.00
C LYS A 53 7.59 6.06 -4.40
N GLU A 54 6.86 6.76 -5.26
CA GLU A 54 7.22 8.10 -5.77
C GLU A 54 6.93 9.22 -4.76
N ALA A 55 5.94 9.04 -3.88
CA ALA A 55 5.58 10.03 -2.89
C ALA A 55 6.65 10.20 -1.79
N LYS A 56 6.80 11.45 -1.34
CA LYS A 56 7.75 11.81 -0.29
C LYS A 56 7.27 11.35 1.09
N PRO A 57 8.17 11.00 2.02
CA PRO A 57 7.78 10.68 3.40
C PRO A 57 7.04 11.87 4.03
N GLY A 58 5.86 11.62 4.59
CA GLY A 58 4.96 12.64 5.15
C GLY A 58 3.99 13.27 4.14
N GLU A 59 4.08 12.90 2.87
CA GLU A 59 3.17 13.40 1.83
C GLU A 59 1.82 12.68 1.90
N LEU A 60 0.75 13.43 1.65
CA LEU A 60 -0.62 12.95 1.72
C LEU A 60 -1.03 12.44 0.33
N ILE A 61 -1.17 11.13 0.21
CA ILE A 61 -1.56 10.46 -1.02
C ILE A 61 -3.08 10.30 -1.03
N HIS A 62 -3.70 10.82 -2.08
CA HIS A 62 -5.11 10.60 -2.38
C HIS A 62 -5.26 9.36 -3.27
N LEU A 63 -5.90 8.33 -2.71
CA LEU A 63 -6.13 7.02 -3.32
C LEU A 63 -7.62 6.80 -3.59
#